data_AF-A0A6L9G5R4-F1
#
_entry.id   AF-A0A6L9G5R4-F1
#
_cell.length_a   1.000
_cell.length_b   1.000
_cell.length_c   1.000
_cell.angle_alpha   90.00
_cell.angle_beta   90.00
_cell.angle_gamma   90.00
#
_symmetry.space_group_name_H-M   'P 1'
#
loop_
_entity.id
_entity.type
_entity.pdbx_description
1 polymer ?
#
loop_
_entity_poly.entity_id
_entity_poly.type
_entity_poly.pdbx_seq_one_letter_code
_entity_poly.pdbx_strand_id
1 'polypeptide(L)'
;MAESEVVDPDWKLAEAMASAVLGWNEWCHRRQDSYIPLEQDRGQVQHSVDCTPMRDPSFALNPELRSAQEIPSEAQALVPLAIVRKGVLREFEAFDRSGAGVPVLTREQNIDLSAGLLAVLLLRVEGLVVDPEQLMECLFAVVGDEPGAVNAARELVEQGSYRQHRIIDHELLQQTAQIPELIRNLGAGFLLVAVVPYRDLGSRGIIRVSYLWDFKFVGRKAMTFLKGHRSIQLPMTAASDSQAYHLEVRLPANVRCLGLSIPGSIQVAQAPDGAPRTVIQPDHEIGKSTDSTLHLRASYLIPPYRSEAWLELVGSRRDTFWAAILGGIFIGVVGVLLTFFSGSLSSDQAAALGDSTTALTLSVPAVFFGYISTQQDHLLGQPLTLMYRLVLLVYAGILMSMAGASMFVASAPILRTIWAAGAGLGFLILACLLLRLRAGFWHRIIRRIWFGADAPALSAEDRWRLQL
;
A
#
# COMPACT_ATOMS: atom_id res chain seq x y z
N MET A 1 47.43 23.86 -9.90
CA MET A 1 48.07 22.93 -8.96
C MET A 1 47.88 23.46 -7.55
N ALA A 2 46.77 23.07 -6.94
CA ALA A 2 46.61 22.97 -5.50
C ALA A 2 45.74 21.73 -5.35
N GLU A 3 46.38 20.62 -4.98
CA GLU A 3 45.69 19.42 -4.53
C GLU A 3 44.93 19.81 -3.27
N SER A 4 43.66 20.14 -3.45
CA SER A 4 42.71 20.25 -2.38
C SER A 4 42.46 18.83 -1.90
N GLU A 5 42.91 18.49 -0.69
CA GLU A 5 42.45 17.35 0.11
C GLU A 5 40.96 17.53 0.43
N VAL A 6 40.13 17.54 -0.61
CA VAL A 6 38.70 17.25 -0.47
C VAL A 6 38.67 15.77 -0.11
N VAL A 7 38.00 15.43 1.00
CA VAL A 7 37.56 14.08 1.37
C VAL A 7 37.53 13.23 0.12
N ASP A 8 38.39 12.21 0.00
CA ASP A 8 38.50 11.39 -1.20
C ASP A 8 37.44 10.28 -1.07
N PRO A 9 36.15 10.48 -1.45
CA PRO A 9 35.26 9.34 -1.60
C PRO A 9 35.97 8.44 -2.59
N ASP A 10 36.20 7.18 -2.23
CA ASP A 10 36.92 6.27 -3.12
C ASP A 10 36.30 6.34 -4.52
N TRP A 11 36.99 7.09 -5.40
CA TRP A 11 36.36 7.64 -6.59
C TRP A 11 36.02 6.50 -7.55
N LYS A 12 36.85 5.45 -7.54
CA LYS A 12 36.63 4.23 -8.31
C LYS A 12 35.37 3.50 -7.87
N LEU A 13 35.16 3.34 -6.57
CA LEU A 13 33.93 2.73 -6.08
C LEU A 13 32.72 3.60 -6.42
N ALA A 14 32.79 4.91 -6.19
CA ALA A 14 31.70 5.83 -6.47
C ALA A 14 31.32 5.83 -7.96
N GLU A 15 32.31 5.81 -8.85
CA GLU A 15 32.14 5.73 -10.29
C GLU A 15 31.54 4.39 -10.75
N ALA A 16 32.03 3.28 -10.20
CA ALA A 16 31.48 1.96 -10.49
C ALA A 16 30.02 1.84 -10.00
N MET A 17 29.73 2.35 -8.79
CA MET A 17 28.37 2.40 -8.25
C MET A 17 27.44 3.28 -9.06
N ALA A 18 27.91 4.46 -9.50
CA ALA A 18 27.16 5.35 -10.37
C ALA A 18 26.78 4.65 -11.69
N SER A 19 27.75 3.97 -12.31
CA SER A 19 27.51 3.18 -13.53
C SER A 19 26.52 2.03 -13.28
N ALA A 20 26.66 1.32 -12.15
CA ALA A 20 25.76 0.22 -11.83
C ALA A 20 24.33 0.66 -11.57
N VAL A 21 24.14 1.77 -10.86
CA VAL A 21 22.80 2.31 -10.55
C VAL A 21 22.13 2.89 -11.78
N LEU A 22 22.85 3.59 -12.67
CA LEU A 22 22.27 4.06 -13.94
C LEU A 22 21.93 2.91 -14.90
N GLY A 23 22.73 1.84 -14.88
CA GLY A 23 22.53 0.63 -15.68
C GLY A 23 21.68 -0.44 -14.97
N TRP A 24 20.87 -0.10 -13.97
CA TRP A 24 20.20 -1.10 -13.12
C TRP A 24 19.39 -2.12 -13.92
N ASN A 25 18.65 -1.66 -14.92
CA ASN A 25 17.85 -2.50 -15.81
C ASN A 25 18.67 -3.46 -16.67
N GLU A 26 19.99 -3.29 -16.80
CA GLU A 26 20.86 -4.19 -17.57
C GLU A 26 21.19 -5.47 -16.78
N TRP A 27 21.25 -5.37 -15.45
CA TRP A 27 21.70 -6.46 -14.59
C TRP A 27 20.69 -6.87 -13.51
N CYS A 28 19.64 -6.10 -13.26
CA CYS A 28 18.48 -6.50 -12.44
C CYS A 28 17.32 -6.98 -13.32
N HIS A 29 17.15 -8.29 -13.39
CA HIS A 29 16.17 -8.97 -14.24
C HIS A 29 14.75 -8.83 -13.72
N ARG A 30 14.57 -8.90 -12.39
CA ARG A 30 13.25 -8.82 -11.78
C ARG A 30 13.33 -8.26 -10.37
N ARG A 31 12.47 -7.29 -10.09
CA ARG A 31 12.19 -6.84 -8.73
C ARG A 31 10.76 -7.20 -8.36
N GLN A 32 10.60 -7.78 -7.16
CA GLN A 32 9.29 -8.07 -6.60
C GLN A 32 9.17 -7.41 -5.23
N ASP A 33 8.14 -6.58 -5.06
CA ASP A 33 7.78 -5.95 -3.80
C ASP A 33 6.51 -6.63 -3.29
N SER A 34 6.61 -7.36 -2.17
CA SER A 34 5.51 -8.08 -1.54
C SER A 34 5.09 -7.39 -0.24
N TYR A 35 3.84 -6.96 -0.18
CA TYR A 35 3.24 -6.29 0.98
C TYR A 35 2.34 -7.26 1.75
N ILE A 36 2.65 -7.45 3.03
CA ILE A 36 1.92 -8.34 3.93
C ILE A 36 1.45 -7.49 5.12
N PRO A 37 0.21 -6.99 5.12
CA PRO A 37 -0.30 -6.26 6.27
C PRO A 37 -0.35 -7.14 7.51
N LEU A 38 0.09 -6.58 8.63
CA LEU A 38 0.08 -7.14 9.97
C LEU A 38 -0.89 -6.34 10.85
N GLU A 39 -0.84 -6.57 12.16
CA GLU A 39 -1.65 -5.87 13.14
C GLU A 39 -1.17 -4.42 13.38
N GLN A 40 -2.07 -3.59 13.93
CA GLN A 40 -1.78 -2.22 14.41
C GLN A 40 -1.22 -1.25 13.35
N ASP A 41 -1.81 -1.25 12.15
CA ASP A 41 -1.41 -0.37 11.04
C ASP A 41 0.05 -0.57 10.57
N ARG A 42 0.61 -1.76 10.85
CA ARG A 42 1.92 -2.20 10.36
C ARG A 42 1.77 -3.28 9.32
N GLY A 43 2.72 -3.38 8.41
CA GLY A 43 2.90 -4.50 7.49
C GLY A 43 4.36 -4.94 7.47
N GLN A 44 4.60 -6.10 6.88
CA GLN A 44 5.93 -6.50 6.43
C GLN A 44 6.04 -6.23 4.94
N VAL A 45 7.14 -5.62 4.54
CA VAL A 45 7.54 -5.51 3.13
C VAL A 45 8.63 -6.53 2.89
N GLN A 46 8.53 -7.28 1.79
CA GLN A 46 9.57 -8.16 1.32
C GLN A 46 9.95 -7.75 -0.10
N HIS A 47 11.20 -7.36 -0.30
CA HIS A 47 11.79 -7.14 -1.61
C HIS A 47 12.54 -8.39 -2.04
N SER A 48 12.29 -8.87 -3.25
CA SER A 48 13.09 -9.92 -3.88
C SER A 48 13.69 -9.36 -5.17
N VAL A 49 15.02 -9.29 -5.21
CA VAL A 49 15.79 -8.77 -6.33
C VAL A 49 16.51 -9.95 -6.99
N ASP A 50 16.11 -10.27 -8.23
CA ASP A 50 16.76 -11.25 -9.10
C ASP A 50 17.70 -10.50 -10.06
N CYS A 51 19.00 -10.71 -9.91
CA CYS A 51 20.02 -9.91 -10.58
C CYS A 51 21.26 -10.74 -10.93
N THR A 52 22.07 -10.21 -11.84
CA THR A 52 23.42 -10.71 -12.16
C THR A 52 24.40 -9.56 -11.93
N PRO A 53 24.89 -9.35 -10.70
CA PRO A 53 25.77 -8.23 -10.37
C PRO A 53 26.99 -8.17 -11.30
N MET A 54 27.44 -6.97 -11.66
CA MET A 54 28.61 -6.81 -12.54
C MET A 54 29.88 -7.35 -11.87
N ARG A 55 30.71 -8.05 -12.64
CA ARG A 55 32.01 -8.54 -12.17
C ARG A 55 33.09 -7.53 -12.48
N ASP A 56 33.22 -6.53 -11.60
CA ASP A 56 34.22 -5.46 -11.70
C ASP A 56 35.01 -5.37 -10.38
N PRO A 57 36.36 -5.36 -10.42
CA PRO A 57 37.21 -5.16 -9.25
C PRO A 57 36.85 -3.94 -8.41
N SER A 58 36.36 -2.88 -9.02
CA SER A 58 36.00 -1.61 -8.38
C SER A 58 34.92 -1.75 -7.31
N PHE A 59 34.12 -2.82 -7.36
CA PHE A 59 33.13 -3.14 -6.32
C PHE A 59 33.72 -3.77 -5.06
N ALA A 60 35.02 -4.12 -5.03
CA ALA A 60 35.61 -4.78 -3.87
C ALA A 60 35.44 -3.95 -2.59
N LEU A 61 35.04 -4.58 -1.50
CA LEU A 61 34.88 -3.91 -0.21
C LEU A 61 36.21 -3.33 0.29
N ASN A 62 37.30 -4.08 0.13
CA ASN A 62 38.64 -3.61 0.44
C ASN A 62 39.17 -2.68 -0.67
N PRO A 63 39.47 -1.40 -0.37
CA PRO A 63 39.99 -0.44 -1.34
C PRO A 63 41.25 -0.91 -2.09
N GLU A 64 42.14 -1.63 -1.41
CA GLU A 64 43.40 -2.13 -2.00
C GLU A 64 43.16 -3.11 -3.16
N LEU A 65 42.05 -3.84 -3.12
CA LEU A 65 41.70 -4.83 -4.14
C LEU A 65 41.01 -4.19 -5.36
N ARG A 66 40.54 -2.94 -5.27
CA ARG A 66 39.77 -2.27 -6.35
C ARG A 66 40.57 -2.05 -7.64
N SER A 67 41.90 -2.10 -7.53
CA SER A 67 42.82 -1.95 -8.66
C SER A 67 43.57 -3.23 -9.00
N ALA A 68 43.26 -4.34 -8.32
CA ALA A 68 43.92 -5.62 -8.55
C ALA A 68 43.46 -6.24 -9.87
N GLN A 69 44.38 -6.87 -10.60
CA GLN A 69 44.05 -7.64 -11.81
C GLN A 69 43.23 -8.89 -11.49
N GLU A 70 43.51 -9.52 -10.35
CA GLU A 70 42.78 -10.68 -9.84
C GLU A 70 42.33 -10.43 -8.42
N ILE A 71 41.05 -10.65 -8.16
CA ILE A 71 40.47 -10.53 -6.84
C ILE A 71 40.26 -11.94 -6.27
N PRO A 72 40.72 -12.22 -5.03
CA PRO A 72 40.47 -13.48 -4.36
C PRO A 72 38.98 -13.81 -4.29
N SER A 73 38.60 -15.06 -4.53
CA SER A 73 37.20 -15.49 -4.55
C SER A 73 36.45 -15.27 -3.23
N GLU A 74 37.18 -15.28 -2.10
CA GLU A 74 36.65 -15.02 -0.75
C GLU A 74 36.60 -13.52 -0.40
N ALA A 75 37.13 -12.64 -1.25
CA ALA A 75 36.98 -11.20 -1.05
C ALA A 75 35.49 -10.82 -1.08
N GLN A 76 35.15 -9.70 -0.45
CA GLN A 76 33.80 -9.18 -0.43
C GLN A 76 33.66 -8.04 -1.45
N ALA A 77 32.45 -7.88 -1.98
CA ALA A 77 32.08 -6.84 -2.92
C ALA A 77 30.80 -6.14 -2.46
N LEU A 78 30.70 -4.87 -2.81
CA LEU A 78 29.53 -4.05 -2.61
C LEU A 78 28.65 -4.10 -3.86
N VAL A 79 27.36 -4.42 -3.68
CA VAL A 79 26.40 -4.48 -4.77
C VAL A 79 25.18 -3.61 -4.40
N PRO A 80 24.86 -2.56 -5.17
CA PRO A 80 23.62 -1.81 -4.96
C PRO A 80 22.46 -2.73 -5.33
N LEU A 81 21.39 -2.84 -4.54
CA LEU A 81 20.30 -3.81 -4.78
C LEU A 81 18.93 -3.19 -5.06
N ALA A 82 18.59 -2.12 -4.36
CA ALA A 82 17.39 -1.36 -4.63
C ALA A 82 17.48 0.02 -3.95
N ILE A 83 16.57 0.91 -4.31
CA ILE A 83 16.24 2.08 -3.49
C ILE A 83 15.03 1.72 -2.63
N VAL A 84 15.20 1.76 -1.31
CA VAL A 84 14.13 1.47 -0.34
C VAL A 84 13.81 2.72 0.46
N ARG A 85 12.60 2.81 1.02
CA ARG A 85 12.10 4.02 1.67
C ARG A 85 12.98 4.44 2.85
N LYS A 86 13.22 5.75 3.00
CA LYS A 86 13.90 6.31 4.17
C LYS A 86 13.08 6.09 5.45
N GLY A 87 13.77 5.72 6.53
CA GLY A 87 13.17 5.49 7.84
C GLY A 87 13.89 4.39 8.62
N VAL A 88 13.42 4.15 9.85
CA VAL A 88 13.95 3.05 10.66
C VAL A 88 13.42 1.73 10.12
N LEU A 89 14.31 0.89 9.60
CA LEU A 89 14.00 -0.47 9.16
C LEU A 89 13.92 -1.41 10.36
N ARG A 90 12.73 -1.56 10.94
CA ARG A 90 12.52 -2.47 12.08
C ARG A 90 12.41 -3.91 11.59
N GLU A 91 12.96 -4.84 12.35
CA GLU A 91 13.04 -6.27 11.99
C GLU A 91 13.60 -6.44 10.57
N PHE A 92 14.67 -5.70 10.28
CA PHE A 92 15.34 -5.77 9.00
C PHE A 92 16.10 -7.09 8.88
N GLU A 93 15.83 -7.82 7.81
CA GLU A 93 16.53 -9.06 7.47
C GLU A 93 16.90 -9.05 5.99
N ALA A 94 18.08 -9.56 5.66
CA ALA A 94 18.55 -9.74 4.29
C ALA A 94 19.15 -11.12 4.12
N PHE A 95 18.72 -11.83 3.08
CA PHE A 95 19.13 -13.21 2.80
C PHE A 95 19.45 -13.41 1.33
N ASP A 96 20.39 -14.29 1.05
CA ASP A 96 20.67 -14.77 -0.30
C ASP A 96 19.70 -15.89 -0.72
N ARG A 97 19.95 -16.49 -1.89
CA ARG A 97 19.18 -17.63 -2.41
C ARG A 97 19.27 -18.89 -1.53
N SER A 98 20.35 -19.04 -0.76
CA SER A 98 20.59 -20.20 0.12
C SER A 98 19.94 -20.04 1.50
N GLY A 99 19.43 -18.83 1.79
CA GLY A 99 18.91 -18.45 3.10
C GLY A 99 19.99 -17.98 4.07
N ALA A 100 21.24 -17.82 3.61
CA ALA A 100 22.31 -17.24 4.40
C ALA A 100 22.10 -15.73 4.55
N GLY A 101 22.38 -15.20 5.74
CA GLY A 101 22.30 -13.77 6.00
C GLY A 101 23.31 -12.98 5.16
N VAL A 102 22.85 -11.89 4.54
CA VAL A 102 23.67 -11.00 3.72
C VAL A 102 23.88 -9.69 4.48
N PRO A 103 25.12 -9.31 4.82
CA PRO A 103 25.38 -8.01 5.43
C PRO A 103 25.01 -6.89 4.46
N VAL A 104 24.50 -5.78 4.99
CA VAL A 104 24.21 -4.57 4.22
C VAL A 104 24.93 -3.39 4.84
N LEU A 105 25.20 -2.37 4.02
CA LEU A 105 25.81 -1.15 4.52
C LEU A 105 24.91 -0.47 5.54
N THR A 106 25.56 0.09 6.57
CA THR A 106 24.88 0.92 7.57
C THR A 106 24.41 2.23 6.96
N ARG A 107 23.59 2.96 7.70
CA ARG A 107 23.09 4.27 7.29
C ARG A 107 24.22 5.25 6.97
N GLU A 108 25.24 5.35 7.82
CA GLU A 108 26.37 6.28 7.64
C GLU A 108 27.16 5.91 6.37
N GLN A 109 27.50 4.63 6.20
CA GLN A 109 28.19 4.14 5.01
C GLN A 109 27.40 4.37 3.71
N ASN A 110 26.07 4.19 3.73
CA ASN A 110 25.22 4.45 2.58
C ASN A 110 25.12 5.94 2.24
N ILE A 111 25.09 6.82 3.24
CA ILE A 111 25.08 8.27 3.03
C ILE A 111 26.37 8.70 2.32
N ASP A 112 27.53 8.28 2.82
CA ASP A 112 28.82 8.62 2.22
C ASP A 112 28.94 8.10 0.78
N LEU A 113 28.57 6.83 0.57
CA LEU A 113 28.62 6.21 -0.75
C LEU A 113 27.64 6.86 -1.74
N SER A 114 26.41 7.14 -1.32
CA SER A 114 25.38 7.73 -2.19
C SER A 114 25.72 9.18 -2.54
N ALA A 115 26.26 9.95 -1.58
CA ALA A 115 26.74 11.31 -1.85
C ALA A 115 27.92 11.29 -2.83
N GLY A 116 28.90 10.41 -2.64
CA GLY A 116 30.03 10.23 -3.56
C GLY A 116 29.59 9.84 -4.97
N LEU A 117 28.66 8.89 -5.09
CA LEU A 117 28.03 8.50 -6.36
C LEU A 117 27.37 9.70 -7.07
N LEU A 118 26.58 10.50 -6.34
CA LEU A 118 25.92 11.67 -6.92
C LEU A 118 26.94 12.74 -7.33
N ALA A 119 28.03 12.88 -6.58
CA ALA A 119 29.12 13.80 -6.92
C ALA A 119 29.77 13.40 -8.25
N VAL A 120 30.10 12.12 -8.44
CA VAL A 120 30.64 11.60 -9.71
C VAL A 120 29.68 11.88 -10.87
N LEU A 121 28.38 11.67 -10.67
CA LEU A 121 27.38 11.92 -11.71
C LEU A 121 27.26 13.41 -12.06
N LEU A 122 27.20 14.29 -11.07
CA LEU A 122 27.06 15.73 -11.30
C LEU A 122 28.33 16.36 -11.89
N LEU A 123 29.52 15.83 -11.57
CA LEU A 123 30.78 16.27 -12.18
C LEU A 123 30.86 15.96 -13.69
N ARG A 124 30.02 15.04 -14.19
CA ARG A 124 29.90 14.74 -15.63
C ARG A 124 28.90 15.66 -16.35
N VAL A 125 28.12 16.45 -15.62
CA VAL A 125 27.14 17.38 -16.19
C VAL A 125 27.83 18.73 -16.40
N GLU A 126 27.73 19.28 -17.61
CA GLU A 126 28.19 20.64 -17.89
C GLU A 126 27.37 21.65 -17.06
N GLY A 127 28.02 22.70 -16.55
CA GLY A 127 27.33 23.77 -15.81
C GLY A 127 27.27 23.61 -14.29
N LEU A 128 28.16 22.80 -13.69
CA LEU A 128 28.44 22.87 -12.25
C LEU A 128 29.10 24.23 -11.92
N VAL A 129 28.58 24.93 -10.91
CA VAL A 129 28.92 26.36 -10.65
C VAL A 129 29.57 26.59 -9.27
N VAL A 130 29.66 25.56 -8.43
CA VAL A 130 30.12 25.67 -7.03
C VAL A 130 31.44 24.97 -6.76
N ASP A 131 32.03 25.32 -5.62
CA ASP A 131 33.15 24.59 -5.05
C ASP A 131 32.74 23.16 -4.58
N PRO A 132 33.70 22.24 -4.45
CA PRO A 132 33.42 20.87 -4.04
C PRO A 132 32.78 20.73 -2.65
N GLU A 133 33.07 21.64 -1.71
CA GLU A 133 32.55 21.57 -0.34
C GLU A 133 31.05 21.84 -0.30
N GLN A 134 30.60 22.90 -0.99
CA GLN A 134 29.18 23.24 -1.12
C GLN A 134 28.40 22.16 -1.88
N LEU A 135 29.01 21.57 -2.92
CA LEU A 135 28.42 20.44 -3.63
C LEU A 135 28.19 19.27 -2.66
N MET A 136 29.21 18.88 -1.89
CA MET A 136 29.09 17.77 -0.95
C MET A 136 28.08 18.07 0.16
N GLU A 137 28.02 19.29 0.69
CA GLU A 137 26.98 19.69 1.66
C GLU A 137 25.56 19.48 1.09
N CYS A 138 25.34 19.91 -0.14
CA CYS A 138 24.08 19.71 -0.85
C CYS A 138 23.77 18.21 -1.01
N LEU A 139 24.74 17.41 -1.46
CA LEU A 139 24.55 15.99 -1.71
C LEU A 139 24.30 15.18 -0.43
N PHE A 140 25.01 15.49 0.66
CA PHE A 140 24.72 14.92 1.98
C PHE A 140 23.31 15.27 2.45
N ALA A 141 22.83 16.49 2.16
CA ALA A 141 21.46 16.86 2.46
C ALA A 141 20.44 16.06 1.63
N VAL A 142 20.72 15.84 0.34
CA VAL A 142 19.87 15.03 -0.56
C VAL A 142 19.75 13.58 -0.08
N VAL A 143 20.85 12.95 0.32
CA VAL A 143 20.85 11.53 0.71
C VAL A 143 20.60 11.30 2.20
N GLY A 144 20.45 12.37 2.98
CA GLY A 144 20.18 12.35 4.42
C GLY A 144 18.77 11.87 4.82
N ASP A 145 18.25 12.36 5.94
CA ASP A 145 16.94 11.97 6.48
C ASP A 145 15.76 12.76 5.92
N GLU A 146 14.58 12.12 5.91
CA GLU A 146 13.31 12.83 5.67
C GLU A 146 12.86 13.68 6.87
N PRO A 147 12.16 14.81 6.63
CA PRO A 147 11.73 15.33 5.33
C PRO A 147 12.76 16.23 4.63
N GLY A 148 13.92 16.48 5.25
CA GLY A 148 14.96 17.38 4.73
C GLY A 148 15.50 16.94 3.36
N ALA A 149 15.75 15.65 3.21
CA ALA A 149 16.24 15.03 1.98
C ALA A 149 15.34 15.27 0.76
N VAL A 150 14.03 15.04 0.90
CA VAL A 150 13.06 15.26 -0.19
C VAL A 150 13.04 16.73 -0.63
N ASN A 151 13.12 17.66 0.33
CA ASN A 151 13.15 19.09 0.00
C ASN A 151 14.46 19.50 -0.69
N ALA A 152 15.61 18.99 -0.23
CA ALA A 152 16.91 19.25 -0.84
C ALA A 152 16.98 18.68 -2.26
N ALA A 153 16.52 17.44 -2.46
CA ALA A 153 16.43 16.81 -3.77
C ALA A 153 15.53 17.61 -4.72
N ARG A 154 14.38 18.09 -4.23
CA ARG A 154 13.47 18.93 -5.01
C ARG A 154 14.12 20.26 -5.38
N GLU A 155 14.75 20.96 -4.45
CA GLU A 155 15.43 22.25 -4.70
C GLU A 155 16.53 22.07 -5.76
N LEU A 156 17.37 21.05 -5.60
CA LEU A 156 18.45 20.77 -6.54
C LEU A 156 17.92 20.43 -7.93
N VAL A 157 16.91 19.57 -8.03
CA VAL A 157 16.39 19.13 -9.33
C VAL A 157 15.58 20.22 -10.02
N GLU A 158 14.70 20.92 -9.30
CA GLU A 158 13.76 21.87 -9.90
C GLU A 158 14.34 23.27 -10.07
N GLN A 159 15.37 23.64 -9.30
CA GLN A 159 15.94 24.99 -9.30
C GLN A 159 17.44 25.01 -9.59
N GLY A 160 18.12 23.86 -9.56
CA GLY A 160 19.58 23.81 -9.66
C GLY A 160 20.28 24.40 -8.45
N SER A 161 19.59 24.55 -7.32
CA SER A 161 20.09 25.27 -6.14
C SER A 161 19.91 24.50 -4.84
N TYR A 162 20.66 24.90 -3.82
CA TYR A 162 20.51 24.45 -2.45
C TYR A 162 20.76 25.62 -1.50
N ARG A 163 19.83 25.88 -0.56
CA ARG A 163 19.91 27.00 0.39
C ARG A 163 20.23 28.34 -0.31
N GLN A 164 19.54 28.62 -1.41
CA GLN A 164 19.72 29.84 -2.23
C GLN A 164 21.07 29.95 -2.98
N HIS A 165 21.94 28.95 -2.90
CA HIS A 165 23.17 28.88 -3.69
C HIS A 165 22.92 28.08 -4.95
N ARG A 166 23.28 28.62 -6.12
CA ARG A 166 23.18 27.90 -7.40
C ARG A 166 24.27 26.84 -7.45
N ILE A 167 23.90 25.57 -7.43
CA ILE A 167 24.81 24.42 -7.47
C ILE A 167 25.14 24.07 -8.92
N ILE A 168 24.12 23.97 -9.76
CA ILE A 168 24.22 23.50 -11.14
C ILE A 168 23.22 24.25 -12.02
N ASP A 169 23.51 24.35 -13.31
CA ASP A 169 22.51 24.79 -14.28
C ASP A 169 21.34 23.78 -14.36
N HIS A 170 20.15 24.23 -13.98
CA HIS A 170 18.93 23.42 -14.00
C HIS A 170 18.60 22.92 -15.42
N GLU A 171 18.75 23.75 -16.45
CA GLU A 171 18.39 23.35 -17.81
C GLU A 171 19.31 22.24 -18.33
N LEU A 172 20.60 22.32 -18.02
CA LEU A 172 21.57 21.27 -18.38
C LEU A 172 21.34 19.99 -17.56
N LEU A 173 21.01 20.11 -16.27
CA LEU A 173 20.66 18.96 -15.44
C LEU A 173 19.43 18.22 -16.00
N GLN A 174 18.39 18.94 -16.45
CA GLN A 174 17.18 18.33 -17.01
C GLN A 174 17.43 17.59 -18.34
N GLN A 175 18.50 17.89 -19.06
CA GLN A 175 18.87 17.14 -20.28
C GLN A 175 19.35 15.72 -19.96
N THR A 176 19.81 15.47 -18.73
CA THR A 176 20.32 14.17 -18.27
C THR A 176 19.24 13.34 -17.59
N ALA A 177 18.11 13.06 -18.27
CA ALA A 177 16.87 12.49 -17.70
C ALA A 177 16.99 11.53 -16.49
N GLN A 178 17.97 10.62 -16.48
CA GLN A 178 18.21 9.65 -15.39
C GLN A 178 18.77 10.27 -14.10
N ILE A 179 19.61 11.31 -14.16
CA ILE A 179 20.26 11.91 -12.98
C ILE A 179 19.23 12.65 -12.10
N PRO A 180 18.36 13.54 -12.63
CA PRO A 180 17.29 14.17 -11.86
C PRO A 180 16.39 13.15 -11.15
N GLU A 181 16.06 12.06 -11.83
CA GLU A 181 15.23 11.00 -11.27
C GLU A 181 15.95 10.29 -10.12
N LEU A 182 17.20 9.91 -10.30
CA LEU A 182 18.00 9.28 -9.26
C LEU A 182 18.13 10.19 -8.03
N ILE A 183 18.33 11.49 -8.21
CA ILE A 183 18.34 12.48 -7.11
C ILE A 183 16.99 12.49 -6.37
N ARG A 184 15.86 12.49 -7.10
CA ARG A 184 14.52 12.42 -6.47
C ARG A 184 14.33 11.09 -5.72
N ASN A 185 14.75 9.97 -6.31
CA ASN A 185 14.63 8.64 -5.71
C ASN A 185 15.49 8.52 -4.45
N LEU A 186 16.73 9.02 -4.44
CA LEU A 186 17.61 9.07 -3.27
C LEU A 186 17.21 10.14 -2.24
N GLY A 187 16.40 11.13 -2.64
CA GLY A 187 15.75 12.06 -1.73
C GLY A 187 14.63 11.39 -0.89
N ALA A 188 13.88 10.46 -1.49
CA ALA A 188 12.77 9.74 -0.84
C ALA A 188 13.15 8.33 -0.29
N GLY A 189 14.28 7.79 -0.74
CA GLY A 189 14.78 6.48 -0.38
C GLY A 189 16.27 6.48 -0.05
N PHE A 190 16.80 5.39 0.47
CA PHE A 190 18.24 5.18 0.54
C PHE A 190 18.63 4.00 -0.36
N LEU A 191 19.85 4.07 -0.89
CA LEU A 191 20.42 3.00 -1.68
C LEU A 191 20.74 1.81 -0.76
N LEU A 192 20.08 0.68 -0.96
CA LEU A 192 20.38 -0.53 -0.24
C LEU A 192 21.56 -1.23 -0.91
N VAL A 193 22.71 -1.26 -0.24
CA VAL A 193 23.92 -1.92 -0.74
C VAL A 193 24.21 -3.16 0.09
N ALA A 194 24.31 -4.30 -0.57
CA ALA A 194 24.67 -5.57 0.06
C ALA A 194 26.18 -5.85 -0.07
N VAL A 195 26.70 -6.58 0.90
CA VAL A 195 28.05 -7.14 0.92
C VAL A 195 27.96 -8.61 0.52
N VAL A 196 28.44 -8.94 -0.67
CA VAL A 196 28.41 -10.31 -1.21
C VAL A 196 29.82 -10.84 -1.46
N PRO A 197 30.03 -12.17 -1.47
CA PRO A 197 31.28 -12.75 -1.92
C PRO A 197 31.58 -12.34 -3.38
N TYR A 198 32.82 -11.96 -3.67
CA TYR A 198 33.25 -11.53 -5.00
C TYR A 198 33.07 -12.63 -6.05
N ARG A 199 33.20 -13.90 -5.65
CA ARG A 199 32.92 -15.07 -6.50
C ARG A 199 31.49 -15.12 -7.05
N ASP A 200 30.54 -14.47 -6.39
CA ASP A 200 29.14 -14.46 -6.80
C ASP A 200 28.85 -13.34 -7.82
N LEU A 201 29.78 -12.40 -8.03
CA LEU A 201 29.67 -11.40 -9.09
C LEU A 201 29.74 -12.07 -10.48
N GLY A 202 28.93 -11.56 -11.41
CA GLY A 202 28.73 -12.13 -12.75
C GLY A 202 27.84 -13.37 -12.76
N SER A 203 27.40 -13.86 -11.60
CA SER A 203 26.47 -14.98 -11.49
C SER A 203 25.06 -14.49 -11.18
N ARG A 204 24.05 -15.13 -11.77
CA ARG A 204 22.66 -14.82 -11.46
C ARG A 204 22.29 -15.29 -10.07
N GLY A 205 21.76 -14.40 -9.26
CA GLY A 205 21.37 -14.63 -7.88
C GLY A 205 20.06 -13.97 -7.52
N ILE A 206 19.54 -14.30 -6.33
CA ILE A 206 18.39 -13.62 -5.75
C ILE A 206 18.79 -13.17 -4.37
N ILE A 207 18.54 -11.90 -4.07
CA ILE A 207 18.66 -11.35 -2.71
C ILE A 207 17.28 -10.93 -2.25
N ARG A 208 16.92 -11.37 -1.05
CA ARG A 208 15.65 -11.09 -0.40
C ARG A 208 15.90 -10.19 0.79
N VAL A 209 15.08 -9.16 0.92
CA VAL A 209 15.18 -8.17 1.99
C VAL A 209 13.80 -8.03 2.57
N SER A 210 13.69 -8.00 3.90
CA SER A 210 12.41 -7.75 4.57
C SER A 210 12.56 -6.78 5.71
N TYR A 211 11.51 -6.00 5.96
CA TYR A 211 11.44 -5.07 7.09
C TYR A 211 9.97 -4.71 7.38
N LEU A 212 9.72 -4.17 8.58
CA LEU A 212 8.41 -3.64 8.93
C LEU A 212 8.17 -2.26 8.32
N TRP A 213 6.97 -2.08 7.80
CA TRP A 213 6.47 -0.85 7.21
C TRP A 213 5.23 -0.38 7.94
N ASP A 214 5.19 0.90 8.30
CA ASP A 214 4.00 1.53 8.85
C ASP A 214 3.13 2.07 7.70
N PHE A 215 1.87 1.65 7.65
CA PHE A 215 0.92 2.12 6.65
C PHE A 215 -0.17 2.98 7.25
N LYS A 216 -0.73 3.87 6.44
CA LYS A 216 -1.85 4.71 6.83
C LYS A 216 -3.00 4.47 5.89
N PHE A 217 -4.20 4.41 6.46
CA PHE A 217 -5.41 4.40 5.66
C PHE A 217 -5.68 5.79 5.09
N VAL A 218 -5.99 5.83 3.81
CA VAL A 218 -6.36 7.05 3.11
C VAL A 218 -7.89 7.15 3.04
N GLY A 219 -8.44 8.34 3.32
CA GLY A 219 -9.87 8.65 3.23
C GLY A 219 -10.56 8.98 4.55
N ARG A 220 -11.83 9.44 4.48
CA ARG A 220 -12.62 9.83 5.66
C ARG A 220 -13.11 8.60 6.44
N LYS A 221 -12.85 8.55 7.76
CA LYS A 221 -13.31 7.46 8.65
C LYS A 221 -14.82 7.18 8.54
N ALA A 222 -15.64 8.22 8.41
CA ALA A 222 -17.09 8.09 8.23
C ALA A 222 -17.48 7.35 6.94
N MET A 223 -16.71 7.53 5.86
CA MET A 223 -16.92 6.82 4.59
C MET A 223 -16.50 5.36 4.70
N THR A 224 -15.49 5.03 5.50
CA THR A 224 -15.22 3.62 5.83
C THR A 224 -16.41 2.99 6.53
N PHE A 225 -16.96 3.66 7.55
CA PHE A 225 -18.11 3.15 8.30
C PHE A 225 -19.32 2.89 7.38
N LEU A 226 -19.64 3.87 6.53
CA LEU A 226 -20.81 3.82 5.67
C LEU A 226 -20.62 3.02 4.38
N LYS A 227 -19.43 2.96 3.80
CA LYS A 227 -19.18 2.22 2.54
C LYS A 227 -18.54 0.87 2.76
N GLY A 228 -17.88 0.64 3.91
CA GLY A 228 -17.13 -0.57 4.24
C GLY A 228 -15.90 -0.76 3.34
N HIS A 229 -15.31 0.35 2.88
CA HIS A 229 -14.13 0.38 2.01
C HIS A 229 -13.02 1.20 2.68
N ARG A 230 -11.76 0.83 2.44
CA ARG A 230 -10.58 1.61 2.79
C ARG A 230 -9.55 1.49 1.68
N SER A 231 -8.67 2.48 1.59
CA SER A 231 -7.53 2.43 0.68
C SER A 231 -6.24 2.54 1.46
N ILE A 232 -5.21 1.85 0.98
CA ILE A 232 -3.85 1.91 1.48
C ILE A 232 -2.95 2.30 0.31
N GLN A 233 -2.05 3.26 0.55
CA GLN A 233 -0.95 3.57 -0.37
C GLN A 233 0.19 2.58 -0.13
N LEU A 234 0.66 1.94 -1.18
CA LEU A 234 1.81 1.04 -1.15
C LEU A 234 2.99 1.75 -1.82
N PRO A 235 4.09 2.04 -1.12
CA PRO A 235 5.26 2.64 -1.74
C PRO A 235 5.80 1.81 -2.91
N MET A 236 6.24 2.47 -3.97
CA MET A 236 6.89 1.87 -5.14
C MET A 236 8.19 2.64 -5.42
N THR A 237 9.15 2.55 -4.49
CA THR A 237 10.42 3.27 -4.64
C THR A 237 11.21 2.69 -5.81
N ALA A 238 11.46 3.49 -6.83
CA ALA A 238 12.27 3.14 -7.99
C ALA A 238 11.82 1.85 -8.71
N ALA A 239 10.53 1.80 -9.07
CA ALA A 239 9.95 0.66 -9.80
C ALA A 239 10.52 0.46 -11.22
N SER A 240 11.16 1.49 -11.79
CA SER A 240 11.84 1.49 -13.09
C SER A 240 13.20 0.78 -13.09
N ASP A 241 13.80 0.53 -11.93
CA ASP A 241 15.18 0.04 -11.81
C ASP A 241 15.37 -1.46 -12.16
N SER A 242 14.37 -2.09 -12.77
CA SER A 242 14.43 -3.51 -13.14
C SER A 242 13.70 -3.75 -14.46
N GLN A 243 14.10 -4.80 -15.19
CA GLN A 243 13.44 -5.17 -16.45
C GLN A 243 11.96 -5.54 -16.25
N ALA A 244 11.65 -6.15 -15.11
CA ALA A 244 10.30 -6.54 -14.73
C ALA A 244 10.02 -6.22 -13.25
N TYR A 245 9.05 -5.35 -13.03
CA TYR A 245 8.54 -5.00 -11.71
C TYR A 245 7.30 -5.82 -11.38
N HIS A 246 7.28 -6.42 -10.19
CA HIS A 246 6.15 -7.19 -9.67
C HIS A 246 5.71 -6.63 -8.32
N LEU A 247 4.42 -6.36 -8.18
CA LEU A 247 3.80 -6.01 -6.92
C LEU A 247 2.92 -7.17 -6.46
N GLU A 248 3.20 -7.69 -5.27
CA GLU A 248 2.38 -8.69 -4.62
C GLU A 248 1.78 -8.13 -3.33
N VAL A 249 0.52 -8.46 -3.06
CA VAL A 249 -0.15 -8.09 -1.81
C VAL A 249 -0.83 -9.32 -1.23
N ARG A 250 -0.52 -9.65 0.03
CA ARG A 250 -1.14 -10.76 0.76
C ARG A 250 -2.11 -10.23 1.79
N LEU A 251 -3.40 -10.40 1.54
CA LEU A 251 -4.48 -9.97 2.42
C LEU A 251 -4.88 -11.07 3.41
N PRO A 252 -5.27 -10.70 4.64
CA PRO A 252 -5.85 -11.65 5.59
C PRO A 252 -7.21 -12.16 5.10
N ALA A 253 -7.62 -13.35 5.56
CA ALA A 253 -8.79 -14.07 5.05
C ALA A 253 -10.12 -13.28 5.11
N ASN A 254 -10.25 -12.34 6.05
CA ASN A 254 -11.44 -11.52 6.24
C ASN A 254 -11.41 -10.19 5.45
N VAL A 255 -10.40 -9.96 4.62
CA VAL A 255 -10.25 -8.78 3.76
C VAL A 255 -10.12 -9.23 2.31
N ARG A 256 -10.74 -8.48 1.40
CA ARG A 256 -10.69 -8.72 -0.04
C ARG A 256 -10.25 -7.47 -0.77
N CYS A 257 -9.74 -7.68 -1.97
CA CYS A 257 -9.37 -6.60 -2.87
C CYS A 257 -10.58 -6.12 -3.68
N LEU A 258 -10.86 -4.83 -3.61
CA LEU A 258 -11.78 -4.17 -4.53
C LEU A 258 -11.06 -3.73 -5.81
N GLY A 259 -9.81 -3.31 -5.68
CA GLY A 259 -8.93 -2.95 -6.77
C GLY A 259 -7.50 -2.76 -6.29
N LEU A 260 -6.54 -3.10 -7.15
CA LEU A 260 -5.12 -2.79 -6.99
C LEU A 260 -4.69 -2.05 -8.24
N SER A 261 -4.10 -0.87 -8.08
CA SER A 261 -3.64 -0.02 -9.17
C SER A 261 -2.16 0.31 -8.96
N ILE A 262 -1.37 0.18 -10.03
CA ILE A 262 -0.02 0.76 -10.10
C ILE A 262 0.03 1.82 -11.20
N PRO A 263 0.75 2.93 -10.98
CA PRO A 263 0.81 4.02 -11.93
C PRO A 263 1.44 3.59 -13.26
N GLY A 264 0.88 4.08 -14.37
CA GLY A 264 1.51 4.00 -15.70
C GLY A 264 2.76 4.90 -15.81
N SER A 265 3.32 5.01 -17.01
CA SER A 265 4.43 5.94 -17.31
C SER A 265 3.96 7.15 -18.12
N ILE A 266 4.65 8.28 -17.99
CA ILE A 266 4.47 9.42 -18.90
C ILE A 266 5.39 9.26 -20.12
N GLN A 267 4.83 9.34 -21.32
CA GLN A 267 5.59 9.38 -22.57
C GLN A 267 5.39 10.71 -23.27
N VAL A 268 6.44 11.27 -23.86
CA VAL A 268 6.32 12.43 -24.75
C VAL A 268 6.23 11.90 -26.18
N ALA A 269 5.04 11.99 -26.78
CA ALA A 269 4.80 11.63 -28.16
C ALA A 269 4.73 12.88 -29.04
N GLN A 270 5.19 12.79 -30.28
CA GLN A 270 4.95 13.87 -31.26
C GLN A 270 3.52 13.76 -31.79
N ALA A 271 2.77 14.86 -31.69
CA ALA A 271 1.46 14.95 -32.31
C ALA A 271 1.57 15.10 -33.84
N PRO A 272 0.49 14.87 -34.61
CA PRO A 272 0.50 14.99 -36.07
C PRO A 272 0.89 16.37 -36.60
N ASP A 273 0.81 17.40 -35.76
CA ASP A 273 1.21 18.79 -36.02
C ASP A 273 2.69 19.07 -35.68
N GLY A 274 3.44 18.06 -35.24
CA GLY A 274 4.85 18.17 -34.82
C GLY A 274 5.05 18.72 -33.42
N ALA A 275 3.98 19.10 -32.69
CA ALA A 275 4.10 19.58 -31.33
C ALA A 275 4.31 18.40 -30.34
N PRO A 276 5.18 18.53 -29.33
CA PRO A 276 5.31 17.52 -28.29
C PRO A 276 4.03 17.46 -27.46
N ARG A 277 3.46 16.27 -27.30
CA ARG A 277 2.34 16.00 -26.41
C ARG A 277 2.71 14.95 -25.38
N THR A 278 2.45 15.28 -24.12
CA THR A 278 2.57 14.35 -23.01
C THR A 278 1.38 13.38 -23.03
N VAL A 279 1.67 12.10 -23.25
CA VAL A 279 0.71 11.00 -23.19
C VAL A 279 0.97 10.24 -21.89
N ILE A 280 -0.03 10.24 -21.01
CA ILE A 280 0.00 9.45 -19.77
C ILE A 280 -0.51 8.06 -20.12
N GLN A 281 0.33 7.04 -19.99
CA GLN A 281 -0.15 5.67 -20.10
C GLN A 281 -1.11 5.36 -18.94
N PRO A 282 -2.18 4.61 -19.20
CA PRO A 282 -3.13 4.25 -18.16
C PRO A 282 -2.44 3.45 -17.06
N ASP A 283 -2.97 3.58 -15.85
CA ASP A 283 -2.55 2.77 -14.71
C ASP A 283 -2.80 1.29 -15.01
N HIS A 284 -1.91 0.42 -14.53
CA HIS A 284 -2.14 -1.01 -14.60
C HIS A 284 -3.00 -1.40 -13.40
N GLU A 285 -4.14 -2.03 -13.66
CA GLU A 285 -5.14 -2.32 -12.64
C GLU A 285 -5.53 -3.79 -12.59
N ILE A 286 -5.68 -4.31 -11.38
CA ILE A 286 -6.43 -5.52 -11.09
C ILE A 286 -7.74 -5.09 -10.45
N GLY A 287 -8.85 -5.56 -11.02
CA GLY A 287 -10.18 -5.33 -10.47
C GLY A 287 -10.44 -6.11 -9.19
N LYS A 288 -11.72 -6.43 -8.95
CA LYS A 288 -12.11 -7.18 -7.75
C LYS A 288 -11.51 -8.58 -7.78
N SER A 289 -10.76 -8.92 -6.75
CA SER A 289 -10.28 -10.28 -6.54
C SER A 289 -10.77 -10.82 -5.20
N THR A 290 -11.13 -12.10 -5.20
CA THR A 290 -11.44 -12.86 -3.99
C THR A 290 -10.22 -13.56 -3.42
N ASP A 291 -9.10 -13.55 -4.13
CA ASP A 291 -7.89 -14.23 -3.73
C ASP A 291 -7.23 -13.47 -2.59
N SER A 292 -6.64 -14.22 -1.66
CA SER A 292 -5.85 -13.67 -0.57
C SER A 292 -4.54 -13.08 -1.07
N THR A 293 -4.05 -13.52 -2.23
CA THR A 293 -2.82 -13.01 -2.84
C THR A 293 -3.13 -12.34 -4.16
N LEU A 294 -2.74 -11.08 -4.28
CA LEU A 294 -2.85 -10.28 -5.49
C LEU A 294 -1.47 -10.17 -6.11
N HIS A 295 -1.39 -10.26 -7.43
CA HIS A 295 -0.12 -10.16 -8.15
C HIS A 295 -0.28 -9.31 -9.40
N LEU A 296 0.47 -8.22 -9.49
CA LEU A 296 0.47 -7.30 -10.62
C LEU A 296 1.89 -7.16 -11.16
N ARG A 297 2.04 -7.21 -12.49
CA ARG A 297 3.32 -7.06 -13.19
C ARG A 297 3.29 -5.81 -14.06
N ALA A 298 4.37 -5.03 -14.03
CA ALA A 298 4.65 -3.97 -14.99
C ALA A 298 6.09 -4.06 -15.50
N SER A 299 6.34 -3.39 -16.62
CA SER A 299 7.68 -3.13 -17.13
C SER A 299 7.73 -1.65 -17.52
N TYR A 300 8.70 -0.94 -16.96
CA TYR A 300 8.82 0.51 -17.09
C TYR A 300 10.06 0.82 -17.93
N LEU A 301 9.85 1.33 -19.15
CA LEU A 301 10.92 1.93 -19.93
C LEU A 301 11.21 3.37 -19.47
N ILE A 302 10.17 4.04 -18.99
CA ILE A 302 10.20 5.35 -18.38
C ILE A 302 9.58 5.20 -16.98
N PRO A 303 10.11 5.90 -15.97
CA PRO A 303 9.61 5.84 -14.61
C PRO A 303 8.11 6.11 -14.53
N PRO A 304 7.42 5.50 -13.55
CA PRO A 304 6.04 5.81 -13.32
C PRO A 304 5.89 7.27 -12.89
N TYR A 305 4.78 7.89 -13.28
CA TYR A 305 4.53 9.31 -12.95
C TYR A 305 4.20 9.56 -11.47
N ARG A 306 4.03 8.48 -10.69
CA ARG A 306 3.89 8.47 -9.24
C ARG A 306 4.67 7.27 -8.66
N SER A 307 5.14 7.41 -7.42
CA SER A 307 5.90 6.36 -6.70
C SER A 307 5.03 5.57 -5.71
N GLU A 308 3.71 5.54 -5.91
CA GLU A 308 2.77 4.88 -5.00
C GLU A 308 1.74 4.06 -5.79
N ALA A 309 1.56 2.81 -5.37
CA ALA A 309 0.43 1.98 -5.74
C ALA A 309 -0.74 2.18 -4.79
N TRP A 310 -1.94 1.89 -5.28
CA TRP A 310 -3.18 2.03 -4.53
C TRP A 310 -3.87 0.69 -4.37
N LEU A 311 -4.09 0.31 -3.11
CA LEU A 311 -4.80 -0.89 -2.73
C LEU A 311 -6.14 -0.53 -2.11
N GLU A 312 -7.22 -0.86 -2.79
CA GLU A 312 -8.59 -0.71 -2.29
C GLU A 312 -9.07 -1.99 -1.62
N LEU A 313 -9.41 -1.88 -0.35
CA LEU A 313 -9.81 -2.96 0.52
C LEU A 313 -11.31 -2.93 0.81
N VAL A 314 -11.89 -4.12 0.89
CA VAL A 314 -13.25 -4.36 1.37
C VAL A 314 -13.27 -5.55 2.32
N GLY A 315 -14.04 -5.47 3.40
CA GLY A 315 -14.20 -6.63 4.29
C GLY A 315 -14.85 -7.79 3.55
N SER A 316 -14.55 -9.03 3.94
CA SER A 316 -15.27 -10.21 3.47
C SER A 316 -16.69 -10.16 4.03
N ARG A 317 -17.58 -9.45 3.31
CA ARG A 317 -18.90 -9.08 3.84
C ARG A 317 -19.84 -10.25 4.01
N ARG A 318 -19.61 -11.37 3.32
CA ARG A 318 -20.66 -12.34 3.02
C ARG A 318 -21.38 -12.78 4.30
N ASP A 319 -20.65 -13.16 5.34
CA ASP A 319 -21.26 -13.83 6.49
C ASP A 319 -21.95 -12.82 7.42
N THR A 320 -21.26 -11.74 7.81
CA THR A 320 -21.83 -10.70 8.70
C THR A 320 -22.97 -9.93 8.02
N PHE A 321 -22.89 -9.73 6.70
CA PHE A 321 -23.95 -9.08 5.92
C PHE A 321 -25.22 -9.93 5.86
N TRP A 322 -25.08 -11.22 5.55
CA TRP A 322 -26.23 -12.13 5.52
C TRP A 322 -26.81 -12.33 6.91
N ALA A 323 -25.99 -12.40 7.95
CA ALA A 323 -26.46 -12.42 9.33
C ALA A 323 -27.31 -11.17 9.66
N ALA A 324 -26.88 -9.98 9.23
CA ALA A 324 -27.66 -8.76 9.40
C ALA A 324 -28.98 -8.80 8.60
N ILE A 325 -28.98 -9.25 7.34
CA ILE A 325 -30.22 -9.41 6.57
C ILE A 325 -31.17 -10.39 7.26
N LEU A 326 -30.69 -11.57 7.62
CA LEU A 326 -31.51 -12.62 8.24
C LEU A 326 -32.03 -12.17 9.61
N GLY A 327 -31.23 -11.46 10.40
CA GLY A 327 -31.66 -10.86 11.66
C GLY A 327 -32.78 -9.84 11.48
N GLY A 328 -32.69 -8.99 10.46
CA GLY A 328 -33.74 -8.02 10.12
C GLY A 328 -35.05 -8.70 9.68
N ILE A 329 -34.95 -9.74 8.83
CA ILE A 329 -36.11 -10.55 8.41
C ILE A 329 -36.74 -11.22 9.63
N PHE A 330 -35.94 -11.86 10.48
CA PHE A 330 -36.40 -12.56 11.68
C PHE A 330 -37.16 -11.61 12.62
N ILE A 331 -36.56 -10.47 12.97
CA ILE A 331 -37.20 -9.47 13.85
C ILE A 331 -38.48 -8.92 13.23
N GLY A 332 -38.45 -8.60 11.93
CA GLY A 332 -39.62 -8.09 11.21
C GLY A 332 -40.77 -9.08 11.23
N VAL A 333 -40.51 -10.34 10.85
CA VAL A 333 -41.53 -11.39 10.80
C VAL A 333 -42.06 -11.75 12.18
N VAL A 334 -41.17 -12.01 13.15
CA VAL A 334 -41.58 -12.36 14.52
C VAL A 334 -42.36 -11.22 15.17
N GLY A 335 -41.91 -9.97 15.03
CA GLY A 335 -42.63 -8.81 15.58
C GLY A 335 -44.01 -8.61 14.96
N VAL A 336 -44.16 -8.82 13.64
CA VAL A 336 -45.48 -8.80 12.98
C VAL A 336 -46.38 -9.91 13.51
N LEU A 337 -45.89 -11.15 13.56
CA LEU A 337 -46.67 -12.29 14.06
C LEU A 337 -47.15 -12.02 15.50
N LEU A 338 -46.25 -11.60 16.40
CA LEU A 338 -46.61 -11.28 17.78
C LEU A 338 -47.65 -10.15 17.86
N THR A 339 -47.53 -9.10 17.03
CA THR A 339 -48.48 -7.98 16.97
C THR A 339 -49.89 -8.39 16.51
N PHE A 340 -49.98 -9.35 15.58
CA PHE A 340 -51.26 -9.89 15.10
C PHE A 340 -51.89 -10.86 16.09
N PHE A 341 -51.09 -11.78 16.64
CA PHE A 341 -51.60 -12.83 17.54
C PHE A 341 -51.88 -12.33 18.97
N SER A 342 -51.25 -11.26 19.46
CA SER A 342 -51.61 -10.66 20.78
C SER A 342 -53.08 -10.26 20.88
N GLY A 343 -53.69 -9.83 19.78
CA GLY A 343 -55.08 -9.37 19.78
C GLY A 343 -56.11 -10.49 19.91
N SER A 344 -55.71 -11.75 19.69
CA SER A 344 -56.62 -12.91 19.65
C SER A 344 -56.45 -13.87 20.82
N LEU A 345 -55.55 -13.58 21.76
CA LEU A 345 -55.21 -14.48 22.86
C LEU A 345 -56.02 -14.15 24.12
N SER A 346 -56.56 -15.18 24.76
CA SER A 346 -57.09 -15.07 26.12
C SER A 346 -55.94 -14.82 27.13
N SER A 347 -56.25 -14.27 28.31
CA SER A 347 -55.25 -13.96 29.36
C SER A 347 -54.37 -15.16 29.72
N ASP A 348 -54.96 -16.35 29.79
CA ASP A 348 -54.29 -17.57 30.21
C ASP A 348 -53.36 -18.11 29.11
N GLN A 349 -53.75 -17.92 27.85
CA GLN A 349 -52.90 -18.26 26.69
C GLN A 349 -51.76 -17.25 26.52
N ALA A 350 -51.99 -15.97 26.81
CA ALA A 350 -50.95 -14.94 26.79
C ALA A 350 -49.86 -15.21 27.84
N ALA A 351 -50.23 -15.71 29.03
CA ALA A 351 -49.29 -16.12 30.06
C ALA A 351 -48.42 -17.32 29.63
N ALA A 352 -49.03 -18.37 29.06
CA ALA A 352 -48.28 -19.54 28.57
C ALA A 352 -47.36 -19.23 27.37
N LEU A 353 -47.77 -18.29 26.51
CA LEU A 353 -46.95 -17.80 25.41
C LEU A 353 -45.82 -16.86 25.88
N GLY A 354 -45.99 -16.20 27.03
CA GLY A 354 -44.98 -15.33 27.64
C GLY A 354 -43.65 -16.05 27.85
N ASP A 355 -43.67 -17.25 28.43
CA ASP A 355 -42.46 -18.03 28.72
C ASP A 355 -41.72 -18.48 27.44
N SER A 356 -42.46 -19.01 26.46
CA SER A 356 -41.89 -19.49 25.19
C SER A 356 -41.40 -18.34 24.30
N THR A 357 -42.14 -17.22 24.27
CA THR A 357 -41.78 -16.02 23.50
C THR A 357 -40.55 -15.35 24.11
N THR A 358 -40.44 -15.31 25.43
CA THR A 358 -39.27 -14.78 26.14
C THR A 358 -38.03 -15.64 25.88
N ALA A 359 -38.15 -16.96 25.92
CA ALA A 359 -37.04 -17.86 25.58
C ALA A 359 -36.55 -17.67 24.12
N LEU A 360 -37.47 -17.57 23.16
CA LEU A 360 -37.15 -17.37 21.75
C LEU A 360 -36.53 -15.99 21.49
N THR A 361 -37.06 -14.94 22.12
CA THR A 361 -36.53 -13.57 21.99
C THR A 361 -35.19 -13.37 22.71
N LEU A 362 -34.83 -14.19 23.69
CA LEU A 362 -33.52 -14.15 24.36
C LEU A 362 -32.44 -15.04 23.71
N SER A 363 -32.83 -16.16 23.09
CA SER A 363 -31.88 -17.07 22.43
C SER A 363 -31.18 -16.44 21.22
N VAL A 364 -31.89 -15.66 20.41
CA VAL A 364 -31.33 -15.02 19.21
C VAL A 364 -30.29 -13.92 19.53
N PRO A 365 -30.51 -13.01 20.49
CA PRO A 365 -29.46 -12.13 21.01
C PRO A 365 -28.23 -12.88 21.48
N ALA A 366 -28.39 -14.00 22.20
CA ALA A 366 -27.26 -14.81 22.64
C ALA A 366 -26.45 -15.36 21.47
N VAL A 367 -27.11 -15.82 20.39
CA VAL A 367 -26.45 -16.23 19.15
C VAL A 367 -25.73 -15.06 18.48
N PHE A 368 -26.33 -13.86 18.43
CA PHE A 368 -25.67 -12.67 17.86
C PHE A 368 -24.47 -12.24 18.68
N PHE A 369 -24.55 -12.20 20.00
CA PHE A 369 -23.41 -11.92 20.87
C PHE A 369 -22.32 -12.98 20.74
N GLY A 370 -22.68 -14.26 20.67
CA GLY A 370 -21.76 -15.37 20.42
C GLY A 370 -21.05 -15.21 19.06
N TYR A 371 -21.80 -14.88 18.01
CA TYR A 371 -21.23 -14.64 16.67
C TYR A 371 -20.28 -13.44 16.66
N ILE A 372 -20.66 -12.32 17.27
CA ILE A 372 -19.82 -11.11 17.31
C ILE A 372 -18.56 -11.32 18.14
N SER A 373 -18.66 -12.04 19.27
CA SER A 373 -17.53 -12.28 20.18
C SER A 373 -16.54 -13.31 19.65
N THR A 374 -17.00 -14.31 18.89
CA THR A 374 -16.14 -15.37 18.33
C THR A 374 -15.41 -14.97 17.05
N GLN A 375 -15.87 -13.92 16.34
CA GLN A 375 -15.17 -13.41 15.17
C GLN A 375 -13.90 -12.64 15.55
N GLN A 376 -12.78 -13.39 15.67
CA GLN A 376 -11.42 -12.86 15.66
C GLN A 376 -11.07 -12.34 14.27
N ASP A 377 -11.58 -11.14 13.97
CA ASP A 377 -11.25 -10.44 12.75
C ASP A 377 -9.86 -9.79 12.89
N HIS A 378 -9.00 -9.99 11.89
CA HIS A 378 -7.79 -9.19 11.71
C HIS A 378 -8.15 -7.69 11.80
N LEU A 379 -7.30 -6.88 12.45
CA LEU A 379 -7.58 -5.46 12.74
C LEU A 379 -7.91 -4.64 11.48
N LEU A 380 -7.34 -5.00 10.33
CA LEU A 380 -7.69 -4.42 9.02
C LEU A 380 -9.17 -4.60 8.65
N GLY A 381 -9.76 -5.76 8.97
CA GLY A 381 -11.12 -6.15 8.59
C GLY A 381 -12.20 -5.60 9.53
N GLN A 382 -11.87 -5.41 10.81
CA GLN A 382 -12.81 -4.92 11.83
C GLN A 382 -13.56 -3.62 11.44
N PRO A 383 -12.88 -2.53 11.00
CA PRO A 383 -13.59 -1.31 10.62
C PRO A 383 -14.45 -1.49 9.36
N LEU A 384 -14.18 -2.50 8.54
CA LEU A 384 -14.92 -2.78 7.32
C LEU A 384 -16.24 -3.54 7.58
N THR A 385 -16.35 -4.24 8.71
CA THR A 385 -17.54 -5.00 9.13
C THR A 385 -18.30 -4.34 10.30
N LEU A 386 -17.73 -3.31 10.92
CA LEU A 386 -18.26 -2.63 12.12
C LEU A 386 -19.74 -2.26 12.02
N MET A 387 -20.18 -1.68 10.89
CA MET A 387 -21.57 -1.27 10.72
C MET A 387 -22.55 -2.45 10.85
N TYR A 388 -22.21 -3.61 10.28
CA TYR A 388 -23.07 -4.80 10.36
C TYR A 388 -23.07 -5.38 11.78
N ARG A 389 -21.94 -5.35 12.47
CA ARG A 389 -21.87 -5.73 13.89
C ARG A 389 -22.75 -4.84 14.75
N LEU A 390 -22.75 -3.52 14.52
CA LEU A 390 -23.65 -2.60 15.21
C LEU A 390 -25.12 -2.87 14.89
N VAL A 391 -25.46 -3.20 13.64
CA VAL A 391 -26.82 -3.61 13.27
C VAL A 391 -27.25 -4.86 14.05
N LEU A 392 -26.38 -5.86 14.14
CA LEU A 392 -26.64 -7.07 14.93
C LEU A 392 -26.80 -6.76 16.44
N LEU A 393 -26.03 -5.81 16.98
CA LEU A 393 -26.19 -5.34 18.37
C LEU A 393 -27.51 -4.59 18.57
N VAL A 394 -27.93 -3.76 17.63
CA VAL A 394 -29.23 -3.08 17.66
C VAL A 394 -30.35 -4.13 17.63
N TYR A 395 -30.24 -5.14 16.77
CA TYR A 395 -31.18 -6.26 16.73
C TYR A 395 -31.23 -7.05 18.03
N ALA A 396 -30.08 -7.33 18.65
CA ALA A 396 -30.03 -7.94 19.97
C ALA A 396 -30.74 -7.07 21.02
N GLY A 397 -30.51 -5.75 21.03
CA GLY A 397 -31.17 -4.79 21.94
C GLY A 397 -32.69 -4.71 21.75
N ILE A 398 -33.18 -4.73 20.50
CA ILE A 398 -34.62 -4.78 20.20
C ILE A 398 -35.24 -6.04 20.78
N LEU A 399 -34.64 -7.20 20.51
CA LEU A 399 -35.15 -8.50 20.97
C LEU A 399 -35.12 -8.62 22.50
N MET A 400 -34.06 -8.14 23.15
CA MET A 400 -34.01 -8.06 24.62
C MET A 400 -35.08 -7.14 25.20
N SER A 401 -35.36 -6.01 24.54
CA SER A 401 -36.44 -5.09 24.95
C SER A 401 -37.82 -5.73 24.80
N MET A 402 -38.03 -6.49 23.72
CA MET A 402 -39.26 -7.27 23.50
C MET A 402 -39.43 -8.38 24.54
N ALA A 403 -38.35 -9.08 24.89
CA ALA A 403 -38.34 -10.08 25.96
C ALA A 403 -38.70 -9.47 27.31
N GLY A 404 -38.03 -8.38 27.70
CA GLY A 404 -38.31 -7.67 28.95
C GLY A 404 -39.74 -7.13 29.00
N ALA A 405 -40.25 -6.54 27.91
CA ALA A 405 -41.64 -6.10 27.84
C ALA A 405 -42.63 -7.26 28.08
N SER A 406 -42.33 -8.45 27.56
CA SER A 406 -43.17 -9.64 27.73
C SER A 406 -43.16 -10.16 29.17
N MET A 407 -42.08 -9.91 29.92
CA MET A 407 -41.95 -10.28 31.34
C MET A 407 -42.58 -9.25 32.31
N PHE A 408 -42.52 -7.94 31.99
CA PHE A 408 -42.86 -6.87 32.95
C PHE A 408 -44.17 -6.13 32.65
N VAL A 409 -44.74 -6.23 31.44
CA VAL A 409 -45.89 -5.40 31.04
C VAL A 409 -47.19 -6.22 31.03
N ALA A 410 -48.10 -5.89 31.95
CA ALA A 410 -49.39 -6.57 32.09
C ALA A 410 -50.46 -6.15 31.06
N SER A 411 -50.26 -5.07 30.31
CA SER A 411 -51.28 -4.57 29.36
C SER A 411 -50.94 -4.93 27.91
N ALA A 412 -51.83 -5.72 27.30
CA ALA A 412 -51.81 -6.07 25.88
C ALA A 412 -51.55 -4.90 24.90
N PRO A 413 -52.11 -3.68 25.08
CA PRO A 413 -51.85 -2.58 24.15
C PRO A 413 -50.39 -2.12 24.13
N ILE A 414 -49.72 -2.04 25.28
CA ILE A 414 -48.33 -1.60 25.36
C ILE A 414 -47.41 -2.62 24.70
N LEU A 415 -47.65 -3.92 24.96
CA LEU A 415 -46.89 -5.01 24.37
C LEU A 415 -47.00 -5.01 22.84
N ARG A 416 -48.21 -4.77 22.33
CA ARG A 416 -48.48 -4.63 20.88
C ARG A 416 -47.72 -3.45 20.26
N THR A 417 -47.68 -2.30 20.94
CA THR A 417 -46.91 -1.14 20.46
C THR A 417 -45.41 -1.44 20.39
N ILE A 418 -44.85 -2.11 21.40
CA ILE A 418 -43.42 -2.48 21.45
C ILE A 418 -43.08 -3.45 20.32
N TRP A 419 -43.90 -4.47 20.08
CA TRP A 419 -43.69 -5.43 19.01
C TRP A 419 -43.82 -4.81 17.62
N ALA A 420 -44.83 -3.94 17.42
CA ALA A 420 -45.00 -3.19 16.19
C ALA A 420 -43.81 -2.24 15.91
N ALA A 421 -43.31 -1.56 16.95
CA ALA A 421 -42.12 -0.70 16.84
C ALA A 421 -40.86 -1.52 16.51
N GLY A 422 -40.66 -2.67 17.16
CA GLY A 422 -39.56 -3.60 16.86
C GLY A 422 -39.60 -4.11 15.43
N ALA A 423 -40.78 -4.54 14.95
CA ALA A 423 -40.97 -4.96 13.57
C ALA A 423 -40.70 -3.82 12.57
N GLY A 424 -41.25 -2.64 12.83
CA GLY A 424 -41.04 -1.45 12.01
C GLY A 424 -39.57 -1.08 11.88
N LEU A 425 -38.83 -1.10 13.00
CA LEU A 425 -37.39 -0.83 13.02
C LEU A 425 -36.59 -1.94 12.31
N GLY A 426 -36.96 -3.21 12.50
CA GLY A 426 -36.36 -4.35 11.80
C GLY A 426 -36.48 -4.23 10.27
N PHE A 427 -37.68 -3.95 9.78
CA PHE A 427 -37.95 -3.73 8.35
C PHE A 427 -37.29 -2.46 7.83
N LEU A 428 -37.24 -1.38 8.60
CA LEU A 428 -36.55 -0.15 8.22
C LEU A 428 -35.05 -0.41 7.98
N ILE A 429 -34.38 -1.07 8.93
CA ILE A 429 -32.96 -1.40 8.80
C ILE A 429 -32.74 -2.36 7.62
N LEU A 430 -33.60 -3.37 7.46
CA LEU A 430 -33.56 -4.30 6.32
C LEU A 430 -33.72 -3.54 5.00
N ALA A 431 -34.69 -2.63 4.90
CA ALA A 431 -34.90 -1.80 3.73
C ALA A 431 -33.66 -0.94 3.41
N CYS A 432 -33.03 -0.34 4.42
CA CYS A 432 -31.77 0.39 4.25
C CYS A 432 -30.64 -0.51 3.72
N LEU A 433 -30.49 -1.72 4.25
CA LEU A 433 -29.49 -2.70 3.79
C LEU A 433 -29.74 -3.16 2.35
N LEU A 434 -31.00 -3.41 1.99
CA LEU A 434 -31.42 -3.79 0.63
C LEU A 434 -31.27 -2.64 -0.37
N LEU A 435 -31.63 -1.41 0.02
CA LEU A 435 -31.40 -0.21 -0.80
C LEU A 435 -29.92 -0.01 -1.09
N ARG A 436 -29.04 -0.33 -0.14
CA ARG A 436 -27.59 -0.28 -0.35
C ARG A 436 -27.09 -1.35 -1.33
N LEU A 437 -27.63 -2.57 -1.28
CA LEU A 437 -27.38 -3.57 -2.33
C LEU A 437 -27.81 -3.06 -3.70
N ARG A 438 -29.01 -2.46 -3.75
CA ARG A 438 -29.62 -1.96 -4.97
C ARG A 438 -28.83 -0.77 -5.55
N ALA A 439 -28.39 0.19 -4.74
CA ALA A 439 -27.54 1.29 -5.17
C ALA A 439 -26.19 0.79 -5.72
N GLY A 440 -25.57 -0.18 -5.06
CA GLY A 440 -24.35 -0.83 -5.57
C GLY A 440 -24.58 -1.66 -6.84
N PHE A 441 -25.79 -2.17 -7.06
CA PHE A 441 -26.19 -2.91 -8.25
C PHE A 441 -26.50 -1.97 -9.44
N TRP A 442 -27.26 -0.89 -9.22
CA TRP A 442 -27.52 0.12 -10.25
C TRP A 442 -26.27 0.86 -10.68
N HIS A 443 -25.37 1.21 -9.75
CA HIS A 443 -24.10 1.82 -10.13
C HIS A 443 -23.26 0.89 -11.03
N ARG A 444 -23.33 -0.43 -10.79
CA ARG A 444 -22.68 -1.45 -11.64
C ARG A 444 -23.35 -1.61 -13.00
N ILE A 445 -24.68 -1.60 -13.06
CA ILE A 445 -25.45 -1.70 -14.32
C ILE A 445 -25.25 -0.44 -15.17
N ILE A 446 -25.39 0.75 -14.57
CA ILE A 446 -25.21 2.03 -15.27
C ILE A 446 -23.79 2.11 -15.81
N ARG A 447 -22.76 1.71 -15.04
CA ARG A 447 -21.39 1.64 -15.58
C ARG A 447 -21.27 0.69 -16.78
N ARG A 448 -21.83 -0.51 -16.69
CA ARG A 448 -21.77 -1.50 -17.79
C ARG A 448 -22.51 -1.05 -19.05
N ILE A 449 -23.64 -0.36 -18.90
CA ILE A 449 -24.47 0.11 -20.00
C ILE A 449 -23.87 1.35 -20.67
N TRP A 450 -23.37 2.30 -19.87
CA TRP A 450 -22.88 3.58 -20.40
C TRP A 450 -21.44 3.53 -20.89
N PHE A 451 -20.61 2.66 -20.34
CA PHE A 451 -19.19 2.62 -20.65
C PHE A 451 -18.79 1.34 -21.42
N GLY A 452 -19.67 0.34 -21.56
CA GLY A 452 -19.35 -0.93 -22.21
C GLY A 452 -18.50 -1.85 -21.33
N ALA A 453 -18.42 -3.14 -21.68
CA ALA A 453 -17.63 -4.12 -20.93
C ALA A 453 -16.13 -3.81 -20.94
N ASP A 454 -15.67 -3.05 -21.96
CA ASP A 454 -14.27 -2.73 -22.25
C ASP A 454 -13.97 -1.23 -22.15
N ALA A 455 -14.75 -0.47 -21.38
CA ALA A 455 -14.42 0.95 -21.19
C ALA A 455 -13.03 1.10 -20.57
N PRO A 456 -12.20 2.05 -21.05
CA PRO A 456 -11.02 2.43 -20.32
C PRO A 456 -11.48 2.87 -18.93
N ALA A 457 -10.95 2.20 -17.91
CA ALA A 457 -11.23 2.56 -16.54
C ALA A 457 -10.87 4.05 -16.38
N LEU A 458 -11.82 4.87 -15.94
CA LEU A 458 -11.52 6.23 -15.47
C LEU A 458 -10.27 6.13 -14.60
N SER A 459 -9.25 6.94 -14.90
CA SER A 459 -8.00 6.95 -14.14
C SER A 459 -8.31 6.96 -12.65
N ALA A 460 -7.50 6.30 -11.83
CA ALA A 460 -7.72 6.29 -10.38
C ALA A 460 -7.92 7.73 -9.85
N GLU A 461 -7.26 8.71 -10.47
CA GLU A 461 -7.38 10.14 -10.18
C GLU A 461 -8.76 10.75 -10.49
N ASP A 462 -9.39 10.41 -11.62
CA ASP A 462 -10.73 10.89 -11.97
C ASP A 462 -11.81 10.25 -11.07
N ARG A 463 -11.60 8.99 -10.66
CA ARG A 463 -12.42 8.35 -9.62
C ARG A 463 -12.28 9.03 -8.26
N TRP A 464 -11.10 9.58 -7.98
CA TRP A 464 -10.78 10.31 -6.75
C TRP A 464 -11.39 11.72 -6.73
N ARG A 465 -11.27 12.50 -7.83
CA ARG A 465 -11.86 13.85 -7.93
C ARG A 465 -13.38 13.86 -7.83
N LEU A 466 -14.03 12.76 -8.23
CA LEU A 466 -15.48 12.59 -8.10
C LEU A 466 -15.93 12.09 -6.71
N GLN A 467 -15.01 11.79 -5.79
CA GLN A 467 -15.30 11.24 -4.46
C GLN A 467 -14.87 12.14 -3.29
N LEU A 468 -14.09 13.18 -3.54
CA LEU A 468 -13.98 14.36 -2.66
C LEU A 468 -15.27 15.18 -2.74
#